data_AF-B5HB03-F1
#
_entry.id   AF-B5HB03-F1
#
_cell.length_a   1.000
_cell.length_b   1.000
_cell.length_c   1.000
_cell.angle_alpha   90.00
_cell.angle_beta   90.00
_cell.angle_gamma   90.00
#
_symmetry.space_group_name_H-M   'P 1'
#
loop_
_entity.id
_entity.type
_entity.pdbx_description
1 polymer ?
#
loop_
_entity_poly.entity_id
_entity_poly.type
_entity_poly.pdbx_seq_one_letter_code
_entity_poly.pdbx_strand_id
1 'polypeptide(L)'
;MPHHALENTMTRPLPPPVLHRAARLLPLAANHDATRLMALVAAKTPQRAAHRLRHRLGTRLPIDVITTHYPDADHSVLLNVAFPPAVHAALTADAPRARRNPERCLELAVRRALAEHADRETDRLDRAVSQLLAHTTPAYLLAAVEHALTRLPERPTP
;
A
#
# COMPACT_ATOMS: atom_id res chain seq x y z
N MET A 1 -14.35 -22.51 -2.92
CA MET A 1 -14.43 -21.07 -2.57
C MET A 1 -13.07 -20.47 -2.87
N PRO A 2 -12.99 -19.37 -3.64
CA PRO A 2 -11.70 -18.76 -3.94
C PRO A 2 -11.06 -18.17 -2.68
N HIS A 3 -9.72 -18.19 -2.64
CA HIS A 3 -8.93 -17.50 -1.63
C HIS A 3 -8.54 -16.12 -2.16
N HIS A 4 -8.70 -15.11 -1.32
CA HIS A 4 -8.33 -13.73 -1.64
C HIS A 4 -7.10 -13.36 -0.83
N ALA A 5 -6.05 -12.90 -1.51
CA ALA A 5 -4.87 -12.33 -0.88
C ALA A 5 -5.19 -10.91 -0.44
N LEU A 6 -5.17 -10.69 0.87
CA LEU A 6 -5.48 -9.42 1.50
C LEU A 6 -4.28 -8.93 2.29
N GLU A 7 -4.12 -7.62 2.33
CA GLU A 7 -3.11 -6.94 3.12
C GLU A 7 -3.76 -5.96 4.08
N ASN A 8 -3.37 -6.00 5.35
CA ASN A 8 -3.70 -5.01 6.35
C ASN A 8 -2.51 -4.07 6.55
N THR A 9 -2.71 -2.79 6.25
CA THR A 9 -1.73 -1.73 6.48
C THR A 9 -2.05 -1.01 7.77
N MET A 10 -1.01 -0.77 8.57
CA MET A 10 -1.09 -0.11 9.87
C MET A 10 -0.11 1.06 9.92
N THR A 11 -0.55 2.14 10.55
CA THR A 11 0.23 3.36 10.78
C THR A 11 1.32 3.21 11.83
N ARG A 12 1.29 2.11 12.60
CA ARG A 12 2.26 1.81 13.66
C ARG A 12 2.66 0.33 13.62
N PRO A 13 3.94 0.01 13.89
CA PRO A 13 4.40 -1.37 13.91
C PRO A 13 3.75 -2.16 15.04
N LEU A 14 3.51 -3.45 14.81
CA LEU A 14 2.99 -4.34 15.84
C LEU A 14 4.10 -5.00 16.66
N PRO A 15 3.93 -5.09 17.99
CA PRO A 15 4.83 -5.88 18.82
C PRO A 15 4.79 -7.37 18.43
N PRO A 16 5.94 -8.08 18.42
CA PRO A 16 6.00 -9.52 18.15
C PRO A 16 4.99 -10.40 18.91
N PRO A 17 4.73 -10.21 20.22
CA PRO A 17 3.75 -11.05 20.93
C PRO A 17 2.30 -10.86 20.41
N VAL A 18 1.97 -9.66 19.95
CA VAL A 18 0.65 -9.35 19.37
C VAL A 18 0.50 -10.04 18.02
N LEU A 19 1.56 -10.01 17.19
CA LEU A 19 1.62 -10.74 15.92
C LEU A 19 1.46 -12.24 16.11
N HIS A 20 2.20 -12.84 17.04
CA HIS A 20 2.10 -14.27 17.33
C HIS A 20 0.70 -14.66 17.80
N ARG A 21 0.04 -13.82 18.62
CA ARG A 21 -1.35 -14.06 19.03
C ARG A 21 -2.32 -13.96 17.84
N ALA A 22 -2.11 -13.01 16.93
CA ALA A 22 -2.96 -12.86 15.74
C ALA A 22 -2.78 -14.03 14.76
N ALA A 23 -1.55 -14.51 14.57
CA ALA A 23 -1.22 -15.65 13.70
C ALA A 23 -1.87 -16.97 14.14
N ARG A 24 -2.26 -17.09 15.42
CA ARG A 24 -3.04 -18.24 15.91
C ARG A 24 -4.50 -18.25 15.44
N LEU A 25 -5.02 -17.13 14.93
CA LEU A 25 -6.42 -17.01 14.48
C LEU A 25 -6.57 -17.25 12.99
N LEU A 26 -5.57 -16.81 12.23
CA LEU A 26 -5.44 -17.10 10.81
C LEU A 26 -3.96 -17.04 10.43
N PRO A 27 -3.53 -17.77 9.39
CA PRO A 27 -2.19 -17.63 8.84
C PRO A 27 -1.95 -16.18 8.38
N LEU A 28 -0.91 -15.56 8.92
CA LEU A 28 -0.50 -14.19 8.65
C LEU A 28 1.00 -14.16 8.33
N ALA A 29 1.37 -13.35 7.34
CA ALA A 29 2.76 -13.00 7.06
C ALA A 29 2.95 -11.50 7.29
N ALA A 30 3.93 -11.12 8.12
CA ALA A 30 4.27 -9.72 8.36
C ALA A 30 5.41 -9.27 7.45
N ASN A 31 5.39 -8.00 7.03
CA ASN A 31 6.59 -7.38 6.47
C ASN A 31 7.67 -7.17 7.56
N HIS A 32 8.87 -6.78 7.13
CA HIS A 32 10.02 -6.56 8.01
C HIS A 32 9.69 -5.62 9.18
N ASP A 33 8.98 -4.52 8.92
CA ASP A 33 8.69 -3.50 9.93
C ASP A 33 7.39 -3.76 10.72
N ALA A 34 6.73 -4.90 10.51
CA ALA A 34 5.47 -5.25 11.18
C ALA A 34 4.33 -4.22 11.02
N THR A 35 4.37 -3.41 9.97
CA THR A 35 3.36 -2.42 9.59
C THR A 35 2.39 -2.93 8.53
N ARG A 36 2.70 -4.06 7.89
CA ARG A 36 1.88 -4.70 6.86
C ARG A 36 1.72 -6.18 7.17
N LEU A 37 0.48 -6.66 7.14
CA LEU A 37 0.14 -8.08 7.36
C LEU A 37 -0.61 -8.64 6.18
N MET A 38 -0.07 -9.67 5.56
CA MET A 38 -0.72 -10.42 4.49
C MET A 38 -1.47 -11.62 5.04
N ALA A 39 -2.68 -11.86 4.50
CA ALA A 39 -3.57 -12.94 4.85
C ALA A 39 -4.23 -13.55 3.61
N LEU A 40 -4.44 -14.87 3.60
CA LEU A 40 -5.29 -15.54 2.63
C LEU A 40 -6.65 -15.85 3.26
N VAL A 41 -7.73 -15.32 2.70
CA VAL A 41 -9.08 -15.50 3.24
C VAL A 41 -10.01 -16.09 2.19
N ALA A 42 -10.58 -17.26 2.50
CA ALA A 42 -11.58 -17.88 1.65
C ALA A 42 -12.93 -17.14 1.75
N ALA A 43 -13.45 -16.68 0.60
CA ALA A 43 -14.77 -16.05 0.52
C ALA A 43 -15.31 -16.06 -0.92
N LYS A 44 -16.63 -15.85 -1.08
CA LYS A 44 -17.25 -15.72 -2.42
C LYS A 44 -16.75 -14.49 -3.18
N THR A 45 -16.46 -13.40 -2.48
CA THR A 45 -16.06 -12.11 -3.06
C THR A 45 -14.95 -11.46 -2.22
N PRO A 46 -14.12 -10.57 -2.81
CA PRO A 46 -13.07 -9.87 -2.08
C PRO A 46 -13.63 -9.00 -0.95
N GLN A 47 -14.80 -8.37 -1.13
CA GLN A 47 -15.49 -7.59 -0.09
C GLN A 47 -15.81 -8.46 1.14
N ARG A 48 -16.32 -9.68 0.91
CA ARG A 48 -16.60 -10.63 1.99
C ARG A 48 -15.33 -11.13 2.66
N ALA A 49 -14.26 -11.33 1.89
CA ALA A 49 -12.96 -11.69 2.44
C ALA A 49 -12.45 -10.58 3.38
N ALA A 50 -12.50 -9.31 2.95
CA ALA A 50 -12.08 -8.16 3.73
C ALA A 50 -12.91 -7.99 5.00
N HIS A 51 -14.24 -8.14 4.91
CA HIS A 51 -15.11 -8.07 6.09
C HIS A 51 -14.82 -9.20 7.09
N ARG A 52 -14.59 -10.43 6.60
CA ARG A 52 -14.18 -11.56 7.45
C ARG A 52 -12.85 -11.31 8.13
N LEU A 53 -11.86 -10.79 7.39
CA LEU A 53 -10.56 -10.44 7.95
C LEU A 53 -10.71 -9.40 9.06
N ARG A 54 -11.45 -8.32 8.79
CA ARG A 54 -11.74 -7.28 9.78
C ARG A 54 -12.43 -7.83 11.01
N HIS A 55 -13.42 -8.69 10.85
CA HIS A 55 -14.13 -9.23 12.00
C HIS A 55 -13.22 -10.11 12.89
N ARG A 56 -12.32 -10.89 12.28
CA ARG A 56 -11.39 -11.77 13.01
C ARG A 56 -10.27 -11.01 13.73
N LEU A 57 -9.81 -9.91 13.14
CA LEU A 57 -8.65 -9.16 13.61
C LEU A 57 -9.01 -7.86 14.34
N GLY A 58 -10.16 -7.25 14.05
CA GLY A 58 -10.48 -5.86 14.42
C GLY A 58 -10.65 -5.60 15.92
N THR A 59 -10.82 -6.66 16.73
CA THR A 59 -10.82 -6.54 18.20
C THR A 59 -9.43 -6.74 18.81
N ARG A 60 -8.44 -7.12 18.01
CA ARG A 60 -7.11 -7.57 18.47
C ARG A 60 -5.97 -6.79 17.85
N LEU A 61 -6.18 -6.21 16.68
CA LEU A 61 -5.20 -5.44 15.93
C LEU A 61 -5.79 -4.10 15.49
N PRO A 62 -4.99 -3.04 15.45
CA PRO A 62 -5.31 -1.86 14.65
C PRO A 62 -5.45 -2.30 13.18
N ILE A 63 -6.52 -1.83 12.54
CA ILE A 63 -6.78 -2.08 11.12
C ILE A 63 -7.12 -0.72 10.52
N ASP A 64 -6.15 -0.09 9.88
CA ASP A 64 -6.36 1.21 9.25
C ASP A 64 -6.95 0.98 7.85
N VAL A 65 -6.30 0.12 7.05
CA VAL A 65 -6.75 -0.23 5.69
C VAL A 65 -6.55 -1.71 5.43
N ILE A 66 -7.59 -2.38 4.94
CA ILE A 66 -7.47 -3.70 4.31
C ILE A 66 -7.57 -3.52 2.79
N THR A 67 -6.63 -4.08 2.04
CA THR A 67 -6.65 -4.07 0.58
C THR A 67 -6.47 -5.44 -0.04
N THR A 68 -6.97 -5.65 -1.26
CA THR A 68 -6.59 -6.81 -2.06
C THR A 68 -5.16 -6.64 -2.54
N HIS A 69 -4.33 -7.66 -2.35
CA HIS A 69 -2.92 -7.59 -2.74
C HIS A 69 -2.76 -7.54 -4.27
N TYR A 70 -3.60 -8.28 -4.99
CA TYR A 70 -3.63 -8.27 -6.44
C TYR A 70 -4.82 -7.45 -6.93
N PRO A 71 -4.63 -6.68 -8.02
CA PRO A 71 -5.73 -6.03 -8.68
C PRO A 71 -6.67 -7.04 -9.33
N ASP A 72 -7.93 -6.64 -9.50
CA ASP A 72 -8.90 -7.39 -10.29
C ASP A 72 -8.67 -7.21 -11.81
N ALA A 73 -9.60 -7.77 -12.60
CA ALA A 73 -9.54 -7.70 -14.06
C ALA A 73 -9.58 -6.26 -14.61
N ASP A 74 -10.12 -5.31 -13.84
CA ASP A 74 -10.21 -3.88 -14.20
C ASP A 74 -9.02 -3.08 -13.62
N HIS A 75 -7.94 -3.78 -13.24
CA HIS A 75 -6.76 -3.20 -12.58
C HIS A 75 -7.06 -2.46 -11.27
N SER A 76 -8.19 -2.77 -10.64
CA SER A 76 -8.65 -2.11 -9.42
C SER A 76 -8.32 -2.94 -8.19
N VAL A 77 -7.94 -2.26 -7.11
CA VAL A 77 -7.81 -2.89 -5.79
C VAL A 77 -8.96 -2.49 -4.91
N LEU A 78 -9.45 -3.43 -4.11
CA LEU A 78 -10.42 -3.13 -3.08
C LEU A 78 -9.72 -2.40 -1.93
N LEU A 79 -10.32 -1.30 -1.46
CA LEU A 79 -9.91 -0.62 -0.24
C LEU A 79 -11.05 -0.70 0.78
N ASN A 80 -10.76 -1.30 1.93
CA ASN A 80 -11.64 -1.33 3.06
C ASN A 80 -11.00 -0.52 4.19
N VAL A 81 -11.44 0.72 4.35
CA VAL A 81 -10.80 1.71 5.24
C VAL A 81 -11.58 1.83 6.55
N ALA A 82 -10.88 1.92 7.67
CA ALA A 82 -11.46 2.30 8.95
C ALA A 82 -11.32 3.81 9.15
N PHE A 83 -12.44 4.49 9.33
CA PHE A 83 -12.45 5.93 9.64
C PHE A 83 -12.77 6.16 11.10
N PRO A 84 -12.14 7.15 11.76
CA PRO A 84 -12.65 7.69 13.01
C PRO A 84 -14.12 8.13 12.84
N PRO A 85 -14.99 7.96 13.85
CA PRO A 85 -16.42 8.27 13.72
C PRO A 85 -16.71 9.69 13.20
N ALA A 86 -15.94 10.68 13.64
CA ALA A 86 -16.06 12.06 13.18
C ALA A 86 -15.78 12.22 11.68
N VAL A 87 -14.74 11.55 11.16
CA VAL A 87 -14.39 11.58 9.73
C VAL A 87 -15.45 10.86 8.91
N HIS A 88 -15.96 9.73 9.39
CA HIS A 88 -17.03 9.01 8.73
C HIS A 88 -18.33 9.82 8.66
N ALA A 89 -18.69 10.51 9.75
CA ALA A 89 -19.84 11.39 9.80
C ALA A 89 -19.70 12.58 8.84
N ALA A 90 -18.53 13.23 8.80
CA ALA A 90 -18.25 14.31 7.87
C ALA A 90 -18.36 13.84 6.41
N LEU A 91 -17.71 12.71 6.06
CA LEU A 91 -17.76 12.15 4.71
C LEU A 91 -19.21 11.82 4.28
N THR A 92 -20.00 11.24 5.19
CA THR A 92 -21.40 10.89 4.93
C THR A 92 -22.29 12.13 4.81
N ALA A 93 -22.00 13.21 5.54
CA ALA A 93 -22.76 14.45 5.47
C ALA A 93 -22.44 15.28 4.21
N ASP A 94 -21.19 15.26 3.75
CA ASP A 94 -20.73 16.05 2.61
C ASP A 94 -20.99 15.38 1.26
N ALA A 95 -21.04 14.05 1.21
CA ALA A 95 -21.29 13.30 -0.02
C ALA A 95 -22.63 13.69 -0.71
N PRO A 96 -23.77 13.80 0.00
CA PRO A 96 -25.02 14.29 -0.58
C PRO A 96 -24.93 15.72 -1.11
N ARG A 97 -24.20 16.62 -0.41
CA ARG A 97 -24.00 18.01 -0.85
C ARG A 97 -23.24 18.08 -2.18
N ALA A 98 -22.35 17.13 -2.41
CA ALA A 98 -21.62 16.97 -3.66
C ALA A 98 -22.35 16.09 -4.71
N ARG A 99 -23.61 15.66 -4.44
CA ARG A 99 -24.38 14.69 -5.25
C ARG A 99 -23.61 13.41 -5.57
N ARG A 100 -22.81 12.93 -4.63
CA ARG A 100 -21.96 11.74 -4.76
C ARG A 100 -22.22 10.79 -3.60
N ASN A 101 -21.85 9.53 -3.76
CA ASN A 101 -21.77 8.61 -2.62
C ASN A 101 -20.42 8.80 -1.90
N PRO A 102 -20.34 8.45 -0.60
CA PRO A 102 -19.10 8.54 0.18
C PRO A 102 -17.92 7.80 -0.46
N GLU A 103 -18.17 6.64 -1.08
CA GLU A 103 -17.15 5.83 -1.75
C GLU A 103 -16.51 6.57 -2.92
N ARG A 104 -17.31 7.24 -3.77
CA ARG A 104 -16.78 8.00 -4.90
C ARG A 104 -16.05 9.26 -4.44
N CYS A 105 -16.49 9.89 -3.36
CA CYS A 105 -15.76 11.00 -2.74
C CYS A 105 -14.37 10.55 -2.28
N LEU A 106 -14.29 9.42 -1.57
CA LEU A 106 -13.02 8.85 -1.12
C LEU A 106 -12.13 8.46 -2.30
N GLU A 107 -12.67 7.77 -3.30
CA GLU A 107 -11.94 7.36 -4.50
C GLU A 107 -11.29 8.57 -5.20
N LEU A 108 -12.03 9.66 -5.39
CA LEU A 108 -11.52 10.88 -6.00
C LEU A 108 -10.45 11.56 -5.15
N ALA A 109 -10.63 11.57 -3.82
CA ALA A 109 -9.64 12.13 -2.90
C ALA A 109 -8.32 11.35 -2.95
N VAL A 110 -8.40 10.01 -2.94
CA VAL A 110 -7.23 9.13 -3.06
C VAL A 110 -6.54 9.33 -4.41
N ARG A 111 -7.30 9.36 -5.52
CA ARG A 111 -6.74 9.61 -6.86
C ARG A 111 -6.02 10.95 -6.96
N ARG A 112 -6.59 12.02 -6.38
CA ARG A 112 -5.93 13.33 -6.32
C ARG A 112 -4.63 13.28 -5.51
N ALA A 113 -4.67 12.70 -4.31
CA ALA A 113 -3.49 12.59 -3.47
C ALA A 113 -2.36 11.78 -4.15
N LEU A 114 -2.72 10.74 -4.89
CA LEU A 114 -1.76 9.95 -5.68
C LEU A 114 -1.16 10.77 -6.84
N ALA A 115 -1.97 11.53 -7.58
CA ALA A 115 -1.49 12.38 -8.66
C ALA A 115 -0.52 13.46 -8.12
N GLU A 116 -0.91 14.16 -7.06
CA GLU A 116 -0.06 15.17 -6.42
C GLU A 116 1.24 14.57 -5.87
N HIS A 117 1.22 13.33 -5.39
CA HIS A 117 2.42 12.64 -4.93
C HIS A 117 3.35 12.30 -6.10
N ALA A 118 2.80 11.80 -7.21
CA ALA A 118 3.57 11.47 -8.42
C ALA A 118 4.25 12.71 -9.01
N ASP A 119 3.54 13.85 -9.06
CA ASP A 119 4.10 15.12 -9.50
C ASP A 119 5.26 15.54 -8.59
N ARG A 120 5.07 15.49 -7.27
CA ARG A 120 6.11 15.82 -6.28
C ARG A 120 7.35 14.94 -6.37
N GLU A 121 7.18 13.64 -6.60
CA GLU A 121 8.32 12.72 -6.77
C GLU A 121 9.03 12.94 -8.11
N THR A 122 8.30 13.29 -9.17
CA THR A 122 8.89 13.69 -10.46
C THR A 122 9.78 14.92 -10.29
N ASP A 123 9.26 15.98 -9.64
CA ASP A 123 10.02 17.19 -9.33
C ASP A 123 11.23 16.94 -8.42
N ARG A 124 11.10 15.98 -7.50
CA ARG A 124 12.20 15.58 -6.62
C ARG A 124 13.30 14.88 -7.40
N LEU A 125 12.95 13.94 -8.27
CA LEU A 125 13.90 13.20 -9.09
C LEU A 125 14.60 14.12 -10.08
N ASP A 126 13.86 15.02 -10.75
CA ASP A 126 14.43 15.99 -11.68
C ASP A 126 15.48 16.90 -11.01
N ARG A 127 15.18 17.39 -9.81
CA ARG A 127 16.14 18.15 -9.00
C ARG A 127 17.36 17.34 -8.59
N ALA A 128 17.18 16.08 -8.19
CA ALA A 128 18.29 15.21 -7.80
C ALA A 128 19.21 14.91 -8.98
N VAL A 129 18.64 14.63 -10.16
CA VAL A 129 19.40 14.43 -11.40
C VAL A 129 20.14 15.70 -11.81
N SER A 130 19.45 16.85 -11.78
CA SER A 130 20.06 18.14 -12.11
C SER A 130 21.23 18.48 -11.17
N GLN A 131 21.10 18.23 -9.87
CA GLN A 131 22.18 18.42 -8.90
C GLN A 131 23.36 17.48 -9.16
N LEU A 132 23.09 16.21 -9.46
CA LEU A 132 24.13 15.26 -9.81
C LEU A 132 24.92 15.73 -11.04
N LEU A 133 24.22 16.17 -12.10
CA LEU A 133 24.85 16.64 -13.33
C LEU A 133 25.55 17.99 -13.17
N ALA A 134 25.06 18.88 -12.32
CA ALA A 134 25.71 20.17 -12.04
C ALA A 134 27.05 20.03 -11.30
N HIS A 135 27.21 18.94 -10.53
CA HIS A 135 28.41 18.69 -9.73
C HIS A 135 29.26 17.51 -10.25
N THR A 136 28.88 16.91 -11.37
CA THR A 136 29.60 15.80 -12.02
C THR A 136 30.03 16.23 -13.42
N THR A 137 31.30 16.08 -13.75
CA THR A 137 31.74 16.27 -15.13
C THR A 137 31.31 15.06 -15.99
N PRO A 138 31.02 15.24 -17.29
CA PRO A 138 30.67 14.11 -18.16
C PRO A 138 31.66 12.94 -18.09
N ALA A 139 32.96 13.23 -17.93
CA ALA A 139 34.00 12.22 -17.74
C ALA A 139 33.82 11.39 -16.45
N TYR A 140 33.45 12.03 -15.34
CA TYR A 140 33.23 11.34 -14.06
C TYR A 140 31.94 10.51 -14.08
N LEU A 141 30.91 10.99 -14.78
CA LEU A 141 29.68 10.24 -15.01
C LEU A 141 29.95 8.98 -15.86
N LEU A 142 30.71 9.12 -16.95
CA LEU A 142 31.10 7.99 -17.81
C LEU A 142 31.95 6.97 -17.05
N ALA A 143 32.91 7.42 -16.25
CA ALA A 143 33.71 6.53 -15.40
C ALA A 143 32.85 5.79 -14.35
N ALA A 144 31.87 6.46 -13.74
CA ALA A 144 30.94 5.82 -12.80
C ALA A 144 30.02 4.79 -13.49
N VAL A 145 29.56 5.08 -14.71
CA VAL A 145 28.76 4.13 -15.52
C VAL A 145 29.60 2.93 -15.93
N GLU A 146 30.84 3.13 -16.41
CA GLU A 146 31.78 2.05 -16.72
C GLU A 146 32.02 1.15 -15.50
N HIS A 147 32.23 1.76 -14.33
CA HIS A 147 32.42 1.05 -13.07
C HIS A 147 31.18 0.27 -12.61
N ALA A 148 29.97 0.79 -12.87
CA ALA A 148 28.73 0.09 -12.56
C ALA A 148 28.49 -1.09 -13.52
N LEU A 149 28.79 -0.92 -14.81
CA LEU A 149 28.65 -1.95 -15.84
C LEU A 149 29.65 -3.10 -15.64
N THR A 150 30.87 -2.80 -15.20
CA THR A 150 31.89 -3.81 -14.87
C THR A 150 31.63 -4.55 -13.55
N ARG A 151 30.71 -4.03 -12.71
CA ARG A 151 30.26 -4.67 -11.47
C ARG A 151 28.91 -5.36 -11.58
N LEU A 152 28.24 -5.33 -12.74
CA LEU A 152 27.08 -6.19 -12.95
C LEU A 152 27.57 -7.65 -12.81
N PRO A 153 27.01 -8.44 -11.87
CA PRO A 153 27.40 -9.83 -11.74
C PRO A 153 27.07 -10.52 -13.06
N GLU A 154 28.06 -11.16 -13.67
CA GLU A 154 27.81 -12.15 -14.71
C GLU A 154 26.71 -13.08 -14.20
N ARG A 155 25.64 -13.22 -14.99
CA ARG A 155 24.50 -14.09 -14.69
C ARG A 155 24.99 -15.39 -14.05
N PRO A 156 24.34 -15.90 -12.98
CA PRO A 156 24.50 -17.30 -12.66
C PRO A 156 23.98 -18.10 -13.86
N THR A 157 24.90 -18.78 -14.55
CA THR A 157 24.59 -19.81 -15.54
C THR A 157 23.79 -20.95 -14.89
N PRO A 158 22.95 -21.66 -15.66
CA PRO A 158 21.87 -22.52 -15.16
C PRO A 158 22.35 -23.71 -14.31
#